data_AF-Q1JMK3-F1
#
_entry.id   AF-Q1JMK3-F1
#
_cell.length_a   1.000
_cell.length_b   1.000
_cell.length_c   1.000
_cell.angle_alpha   90.00
_cell.angle_beta   90.00
_cell.angle_gamma   90.00
#
_symmetry.space_group_name_H-M   'P 1'
#
loop_
_entity.id
_entity.type
_entity.pdbx_description
1 polymer ?
#
loop_
_entity_poly.entity_id
_entity_poly.type
_entity_poly.pdbx_seq_one_letter_code
_entity_poly.pdbx_strand_id
1 'polypeptide(L)'
;MVLFHLIKKESLQIFRNRTALLMMVIFPILMIVILSFAFKSSFNTATTVPKLTIRYQLEGEKTDYQKNFLAFLKVLNQKLHLEAKPSNSLEKDRQRVSEGALTAVLEVKKNQTIKGYY
;
A
#
# COMPACT_ATOMS: atom_id res chain seq x y z
N MET A 1 -10.00 -6.96 -59.96
CA MET A 1 -11.32 -7.61 -59.82
C MET A 1 -11.34 -8.83 -58.90
N VAL A 2 -10.29 -9.67 -58.87
CA VAL A 2 -10.23 -10.90 -58.04
C VAL A 2 -10.12 -10.59 -56.53
N LEU A 3 -9.28 -9.62 -56.14
CA LEU A 3 -9.09 -9.23 -54.74
C LEU A 3 -10.40 -8.71 -54.09
N PHE A 4 -11.15 -7.88 -54.82
CA PHE A 4 -12.44 -7.37 -54.36
C PHE A 4 -13.48 -8.47 -54.20
N HIS A 5 -13.49 -9.48 -55.08
CA HIS A 5 -14.36 -10.64 -54.95
C HIS A 5 -14.01 -11.53 -53.76
N LEU A 6 -12.71 -11.70 -53.48
CA LEU A 6 -12.23 -12.42 -52.30
C LEU A 6 -12.64 -11.71 -51.00
N ILE A 7 -12.37 -10.41 -50.90
CA ILE A 7 -12.75 -9.59 -49.74
C ILE A 7 -14.27 -9.60 -49.53
N LYS A 8 -15.05 -9.44 -50.61
CA LYS A 8 -16.52 -9.49 -50.54
C LYS A 8 -17.01 -10.87 -50.07
N LYS A 9 -16.40 -11.96 -50.54
CA LYS A 9 -16.77 -13.34 -50.18
C LYS A 9 -16.47 -13.62 -48.70
N GLU A 10 -15.29 -13.25 -48.22
CA GLU A 10 -14.90 -13.45 -46.83
C GLU A 10 -15.73 -12.57 -45.87
N SER A 11 -15.95 -11.30 -46.23
CA SER A 11 -16.80 -10.40 -45.44
C SER A 11 -18.22 -10.97 -45.32
N LEU A 12 -18.84 -11.43 -46.42
CA LEU A 12 -20.16 -12.05 -46.37
C LEU A 12 -20.18 -13.32 -45.51
N GLN A 13 -19.10 -14.10 -45.54
CA GLN A 13 -18.97 -15.34 -44.78
C GLN A 13 -18.82 -15.07 -43.27
N ILE A 14 -18.07 -14.03 -42.90
CA ILE A 14 -17.95 -13.53 -41.53
C ILE A 14 -19.31 -13.02 -41.02
N PHE A 15 -20.02 -12.21 -41.83
CA PHE A 15 -21.35 -11.70 -41.50
C PHE A 15 -22.44 -12.78 -41.40
N ARG A 16 -22.34 -13.84 -42.22
CA ARG A 16 -23.27 -14.97 -42.17
C ARG A 16 -23.06 -15.83 -40.92
N ASN A 17 -21.83 -15.91 -40.42
CA ASN A 17 -21.51 -16.65 -39.20
C ASN A 17 -21.67 -15.75 -37.96
N ARG A 18 -22.93 -15.45 -37.61
CA ARG A 18 -23.28 -14.57 -36.48
C ARG A 18 -22.67 -15.02 -35.16
N THR A 19 -22.48 -16.33 -34.96
CA THR A 19 -21.83 -16.90 -33.77
C THR A 19 -20.34 -16.54 -33.69
N ALA A 20 -19.62 -16.57 -34.82
CA ALA A 20 -18.21 -16.19 -34.85
C ALA A 20 -18.01 -14.68 -34.62
N LEU A 21 -18.88 -13.84 -35.20
CA LEU A 21 -18.88 -12.40 -34.93
C LEU A 21 -19.19 -12.09 -33.46
N LEU A 22 -20.17 -12.77 -32.88
CA LEU A 22 -20.55 -12.61 -31.49
C LEU A 22 -19.42 -13.05 -30.55
N MET A 23 -18.71 -14.15 -30.87
CA MET A 23 -17.51 -14.57 -30.14
C MET A 23 -16.36 -13.55 -30.25
N MET A 24 -16.14 -12.96 -31.42
CA MET A 24 -15.11 -11.92 -31.62
C MET A 24 -15.35 -10.68 -30.75
N VAL A 25 -16.61 -10.36 -30.41
CA VAL A 25 -16.97 -9.22 -29.57
C VAL A 25 -17.03 -9.60 -28.09
N ILE A 26 -17.65 -10.74 -27.75
CA ILE A 26 -17.86 -11.15 -26.35
C ILE A 26 -16.56 -11.59 -25.70
N PHE A 27 -15.69 -12.29 -26.43
CA PHE A 27 -14.42 -12.79 -25.88
C PHE A 27 -13.53 -11.67 -25.30
N PRO A 28 -13.22 -10.57 -26.03
CA PRO A 28 -12.43 -9.48 -25.46
C PRO A 28 -13.12 -8.78 -24.30
N ILE A 29 -14.45 -8.65 -24.31
CA ILE A 29 -15.20 -8.07 -23.18
C ILE A 29 -15.04 -8.93 -21.92
N LEU A 30 -15.22 -10.25 -22.05
CA LEU A 30 -15.04 -11.18 -20.93
C LEU A 30 -13.59 -11.16 -20.40
N MET A 31 -12.60 -11.10 -21.29
CA MET A 31 -11.20 -10.94 -20.90
C MET A 31 -10.95 -9.66 -20.09
N ILE A 32 -11.48 -8.52 -20.55
CA ILE A 32 -11.37 -7.24 -19.82
C ILE A 32 -12.03 -7.33 -18.45
N VAL A 33 -13.21 -7.97 -18.34
CA VAL A 33 -13.93 -8.13 -17.06
C VAL A 33 -13.15 -9.01 -16.09
N ILE A 34 -12.64 -10.16 -16.53
CA ILE A 34 -11.84 -11.08 -15.70
C ILE A 34 -10.57 -10.37 -15.22
N LEU A 35 -9.88 -9.69 -16.13
CA LEU A 35 -8.66 -8.96 -15.83
C LEU A 35 -8.92 -7.79 -14.85
N SER A 36 -10.03 -7.07 -15.03
CA SER A 36 -10.48 -6.02 -14.13
C SER A 36 -10.79 -6.56 -12.73
N PHE A 37 -11.41 -7.74 -12.62
CA PHE A 37 -11.67 -8.40 -11.34
C PHE A 37 -10.39 -8.89 -10.66
N ALA A 38 -9.48 -9.50 -11.41
CA ALA A 38 -8.18 -9.95 -10.91
C ALA A 38 -7.35 -8.76 -10.38
N PHE A 39 -7.36 -7.65 -11.12
CA PHE A 39 -6.68 -6.43 -10.70
C PHE A 39 -7.43 -5.65 -9.62
N LYS A 40 -8.75 -5.80 -9.48
CA LYS A 40 -9.52 -5.18 -8.39
C LYS A 40 -8.97 -5.59 -7.03
N SER A 41 -8.59 -6.85 -6.83
CA SER A 41 -7.96 -7.27 -5.57
C SER A 41 -6.60 -6.63 -5.34
N SER A 42 -5.86 -6.29 -6.39
CA SER A 42 -4.54 -5.65 -6.29
C SER A 42 -4.65 -4.14 -6.06
N PHE A 43 -5.60 -3.46 -6.73
CA PHE A 43 -5.79 -2.01 -6.66
C PHE A 43 -6.71 -1.55 -5.52
N ASN A 44 -7.62 -2.41 -5.06
CA ASN A 44 -8.50 -2.10 -3.92
C ASN A 44 -7.80 -2.33 -2.57
N THR A 45 -6.52 -2.71 -2.59
CA THR A 45 -5.59 -2.35 -1.54
C THR A 45 -5.38 -0.84 -1.64
N ALA A 46 -6.38 -0.07 -1.20
CA ALA A 46 -6.08 1.24 -0.64
C ALA A 46 -4.99 0.96 0.37
N THR A 47 -3.76 1.33 0.02
CA THR A 47 -2.59 1.36 0.89
C THR A 47 -2.91 2.42 1.94
N THR A 48 -3.86 2.08 2.80
CA THR A 48 -4.02 2.70 4.11
C THR A 48 -2.69 2.37 4.74
N VAL A 49 -1.78 3.35 4.71
CA VAL A 49 -0.50 3.26 5.40
C VAL A 49 -0.85 2.73 6.78
N PRO A 50 -0.44 1.50 7.13
CA PRO A 50 -0.87 0.88 8.37
C PRO A 50 -0.54 1.87 9.48
N LYS A 51 -1.53 2.14 10.34
CA LYS A 51 -1.47 3.23 11.31
C LYS A 51 -0.21 3.08 12.15
N LEU A 52 0.82 3.86 11.83
CA LEU A 52 2.16 3.68 12.39
C LEU A 52 2.09 4.07 13.87
N THR A 53 2.18 3.08 14.74
CA THR A 53 2.02 3.29 16.18
C THR A 53 3.38 3.10 16.85
N ILE A 54 3.95 4.19 17.34
CA ILE A 54 5.30 4.21 17.89
C ILE A 54 5.25 4.58 19.37
N ARG A 55 6.10 3.93 20.17
CA ARG A 55 6.38 4.33 21.55
C ARG A 55 7.80 4.86 21.66
N TYR A 56 8.02 5.94 22.40
CA TYR A 56 9.35 6.51 22.58
C TYR A 56 9.71 6.73 24.05
N GLN A 57 10.97 6.51 24.42
CA GLN A 57 11.50 6.85 25.73
C GLN A 57 12.67 7.83 25.59
N LEU A 58 12.64 8.91 26.34
CA LEU A 58 13.71 9.90 26.41
C LEU A 58 14.53 9.64 27.66
N GLU A 59 15.83 9.38 27.49
CA GLU A 59 16.74 9.13 28.60
C GLU A 59 17.34 10.44 29.12
N GLY A 60 17.18 10.72 30.42
CA GLY A 60 17.80 11.89 31.06
C GLY A 60 17.03 13.20 30.98
N GLU A 61 17.73 14.30 31.23
CA GLU A 61 17.17 15.66 31.15
C GLU A 61 16.89 16.08 29.70
N LYS A 62 15.90 16.95 29.52
CA LYS A 62 15.44 17.44 28.22
C LYS A 62 16.50 18.31 27.54
N THR A 63 17.31 17.68 26.70
CA THR A 63 18.25 18.38 25.81
C THR A 63 17.52 18.99 24.60
N ASP A 64 18.14 19.95 23.93
CA ASP A 64 17.58 20.54 22.70
C ASP A 64 17.43 19.51 21.57
N TYR A 65 18.28 18.50 21.55
CA TYR A 65 18.12 17.34 20.67
C TYR A 65 16.79 16.61 20.90
N GLN A 66 16.43 16.34 22.16
CA GLN A 66 15.16 15.68 22.49
C GLN A 66 13.95 16.56 22.14
N LYS A 67 14.06 17.90 22.29
CA LYS A 67 13.01 18.84 21.83
C LYS A 67 12.84 18.77 20.31
N ASN A 68 13.93 18.76 19.56
CA ASN A 68 13.90 18.64 18.09
C ASN A 68 13.33 17.29 17.64
N PHE A 69 13.64 16.21 18.35
CA PHE A 69 13.04 14.89 18.11
C PHE A 69 11.52 14.90 18.32
N LEU A 70 11.03 15.54 19.40
CA LEU A 70 9.58 15.69 19.63
C LEU A 70 8.92 16.56 18.55
N ALA A 71 9.59 17.62 18.09
CA ALA A 71 9.10 18.44 16.98
C ALA A 71 9.02 17.62 15.68
N PHE A 72 10.02 16.78 15.41
CA PHE A 72 10.02 15.86 14.28
C PHE A 72 8.84 14.86 14.35
N LEU A 73 8.60 14.23 15.50
CA LEU A 73 7.46 13.34 15.69
C LEU A 73 6.12 14.05 15.47
N LYS A 74 6.00 15.32 15.86
CA LYS A 74 4.80 16.13 15.62
C LYS A 74 4.55 16.37 14.13
N VAL A 75 5.60 16.66 13.36
CA VAL A 75 5.50 16.80 11.89
C VAL A 75 5.09 15.48 11.24
N LEU A 76 5.65 14.35 11.69
CA LEU A 76 5.28 13.03 11.19
C LEU A 76 3.82 12.66 11.50
N ASN A 77 3.32 13.00 12.70
CA ASN A 77 1.91 12.79 13.02
C ASN A 77 0.99 13.59 12.08
N GLN A 78 1.33 14.85 11.78
CA GLN A 78 0.53 15.68 10.88
C GLN A 78 0.51 15.20 9.43
N LYS A 79 1.64 14.69 8.91
CA LYS A 79 1.77 14.30 7.50
C LYS A 79 1.43 12.83 7.24
N LEU A 80 1.69 11.95 8.20
CA LEU A 80 1.63 10.50 8.03
C LEU A 80 0.69 9.83 9.03
N HIS A 81 -0.03 10.60 9.86
CA HIS A 81 -0.93 10.08 10.90
C HIS A 81 -0.26 9.09 11.87
N LEU A 82 1.04 9.29 12.11
CA LEU A 82 1.85 8.48 13.00
C LEU A 82 1.50 8.77 14.47
N GLU A 83 1.02 7.76 15.19
CA GLU A 83 0.64 7.85 16.59
C GLU A 83 1.85 7.58 17.49
N ALA A 84 2.59 8.63 17.83
CA ALA A 84 3.72 8.57 18.76
C ALA A 84 3.28 8.92 20.19
N LYS A 85 3.53 8.01 21.15
CA LYS A 85 3.30 8.26 22.59
C LYS A 85 4.53 7.92 23.42
N PRO A 86 4.74 8.58 24.57
CA PRO A 86 5.81 8.19 25.49
C PRO A 86 5.61 6.74 25.97
N SER A 87 6.72 6.03 26.16
CA SER A 87 6.77 4.68 26.71
C SER A 87 6.82 4.75 28.25
N ASN A 88 6.05 3.89 28.90
CA ASN A 88 6.09 3.71 30.34
C ASN A 88 7.04 2.56 30.76
N SER A 89 7.33 1.63 29.86
CA SER A 89 8.19 0.47 30.09
C SER A 89 8.69 -0.08 28.76
N LEU A 90 10.00 0.08 28.51
CA LEU A 90 10.66 -0.39 27.29
C LEU A 90 10.47 -1.89 27.04
N GLU A 91 10.55 -2.72 28.09
CA GLU A 91 10.43 -4.17 27.92
C GLU A 91 9.03 -4.59 27.48
N LYS A 92 7.99 -4.04 28.09
CA LYS A 92 6.60 -4.30 27.69
C LYS A 92 6.32 -3.81 26.28
N ASP A 93 6.84 -2.64 25.92
CA ASP A 93 6.62 -2.12 24.58
C ASP A 93 7.40 -2.91 23.51
N ARG A 94 8.59 -3.46 23.83
CA ARG A 94 9.30 -4.39 22.92
C ARG A 94 8.53 -5.68 22.70
N GLN A 95 7.96 -6.26 23.76
CA GLN A 95 7.11 -7.44 23.64
C GLN A 95 5.90 -7.16 22.72
N ARG A 96 5.27 -5.99 22.87
CA ARG A 96 4.16 -5.57 22.00
C ARG A 96 4.55 -5.34 20.55
N VAL A 97 5.82 -5.00 20.26
CA VAL A 97 6.35 -4.97 18.89
C VAL A 97 6.45 -6.40 18.34
N SER A 98 7.01 -7.33 19.12
CA SER A 98 7.08 -8.75 18.72
C SER A 98 5.72 -9.39 18.49
N GLU A 99 4.68 -8.93 19.22
CA GLU A 99 3.29 -9.35 19.05
C GLU A 99 2.56 -8.63 17.89
N GLY A 100 3.20 -7.68 17.21
CA GLY A 100 2.63 -6.89 16.12
C GLY A 100 1.62 -5.81 16.55
N ALA A 101 1.46 -5.59 17.86
CA ALA A 101 0.56 -4.58 18.43
C ALA A 101 1.15 -3.15 18.41
N LEU A 102 2.46 -3.02 18.21
CA LEU A 102 3.18 -1.76 18.00
C LEU A 102 4.06 -1.92 16.76
N THR A 103 4.25 -0.82 16.02
CA THR A 103 5.13 -0.83 14.84
C THR A 103 6.58 -0.68 15.22
N ALA A 104 6.88 0.15 16.23
CA ALA A 104 8.25 0.33 16.69
C ALA A 104 8.31 0.94 18.10
N VAL A 105 9.44 0.72 18.76
CA VAL A 105 9.84 1.41 20.00
C VAL A 105 11.16 2.13 19.78
N LEU A 106 11.22 3.40 20.16
CA LEU A 106 12.38 4.27 20.02
C LEU A 106 12.94 4.64 21.40
N GLU A 107 14.20 4.29 21.65
CA GLU A 107 14.94 4.70 22.84
C GLU A 107 15.92 5.81 22.45
N VAL A 108 15.68 7.03 22.92
CA VAL A 108 16.53 8.19 22.66
C VAL A 108 17.48 8.37 23.82
N LYS A 109 18.76 8.04 23.59
CA LYS A 109 19.82 8.08 24.59
C LYS A 109 20.39 9.48 24.78
N LYS A 110 21.00 9.72 25.94
CA LYS A 110 21.67 11.00 26.29
C LYS A 110 22.77 11.40 25.29
N ASN A 111 23.45 10.43 24.70
CA ASN A 111 24.51 10.64 23.71
C ASN A 111 23.97 10.90 22.28
N GLN A 112 22.73 11.38 22.16
CA GLN A 112 22.06 11.69 20.89
C GLN A 112 21.89 10.48 19.96
N THR A 113 21.98 9.26 20.50
CA THR A 113 21.75 8.02 19.75
C THR A 113 20.29 7.60 19.88
N ILE A 114 19.66 7.22 18.77
CA ILE A 114 18.31 6.64 18.75
C ILE A 114 18.45 5.14 18.49
N LYS A 115 18.00 4.30 19.43
CA LYS A 115 17.86 2.85 19.21
C LYS A 115 16.42 2.53 18.85
N GLY A 116 16.22 1.85 17.73
CA GLY A 116 14.90 1.39 17.28
C GLY A 116 14.74 -0.12 17.44
N TYR A 117 13.54 -0.53 17.85
CA TYR A 117 13.09 -1.93 17.90
C TYR A 117 11.81 -2.03 17.06
N TYR A 118 11.76 -2.94 16.10
CA TYR A 118 10.72 -3.11 15.09
C TYR A 118 10.39 -4.58 14.88
#